data_AF-G1P9T9-F1
#
_entry.id   AF-G1P9T9-F1
#
_cell.length_a   1.000
_cell.length_b   1.000
_cell.length_c   1.000
_cell.angle_alpha   90.00
_cell.angle_beta   90.00
_cell.angle_gamma   90.00
#
_symmetry.space_group_name_H-M   'P 1'
#
loop_
_entity.id
_entity.type
_entity.pdbx_description
1 polymer ?
#
loop_
_entity_poly.entity_id
_entity_poly.type
_entity_poly.pdbx_seq_one_letter_code
_entity_poly.pdbx_strand_id
1 'polypeptide(L)'
;MGREFGKLTRVRHVITYSLSPFEQRAFPHYFSKGIPNVLRRIQASILRVAPPFVAFYLVYTWGTEEFEKSRRKNPATYENDQ
;
A
#
# COMPACT_ATOMS: atom_id res chain seq x y z
N MET A 1 12.69 -29.00 -13.82
CA MET A 1 14.11 -28.58 -13.70
C MET A 1 14.31 -27.97 -12.32
N GLY A 2 14.45 -28.82 -11.29
CA GLY A 2 14.52 -28.38 -9.89
C GLY A 2 15.97 -28.20 -9.43
N ARG A 3 16.26 -27.10 -8.73
CA ARG A 3 17.54 -26.94 -8.03
C ARG A 3 17.44 -27.65 -6.67
N GLU A 4 18.42 -28.47 -6.35
CA GLU A 4 18.52 -29.22 -5.07
C GLU A 4 19.44 -28.49 -4.09
N PHE A 5 19.18 -28.62 -2.78
CA PHE A 5 20.14 -28.23 -1.76
C PHE A 5 21.47 -28.99 -1.98
N GLY A 6 22.58 -28.27 -2.00
CA GLY A 6 23.90 -28.78 -2.38
C GLY A 6 24.33 -28.48 -3.82
N LYS A 7 23.41 -28.12 -4.72
CA LYS A 7 23.69 -27.72 -6.12
C LYS A 7 23.16 -26.31 -6.47
N LEU A 8 23.08 -25.43 -5.47
CA LEU A 8 22.48 -24.10 -5.63
C LEU A 8 23.45 -23.07 -6.22
N THR A 9 24.59 -22.88 -5.55
CA THR A 9 25.58 -21.86 -5.89
C THR A 9 26.89 -22.14 -5.17
N ARG A 10 27.99 -21.52 -5.64
CA ARG A 10 29.31 -21.62 -5.02
C ARG A 10 29.54 -20.39 -4.14
N VAL A 11 29.49 -20.57 -2.82
CA VAL A 11 29.85 -19.55 -1.81
C VAL A 11 31.16 -19.98 -1.13
N ARG A 12 32.04 -19.02 -0.82
CA ARG A 12 33.32 -19.28 -0.14
C ARG A 12 33.50 -18.27 1.00
N HIS A 13 34.01 -18.74 2.15
CA HIS A 13 34.40 -17.91 3.29
C HIS A 13 33.31 -16.98 3.89
N VAL A 14 32.08 -17.45 4.00
CA VAL A 14 31.00 -16.73 4.72
C VAL A 14 30.70 -17.49 6.01
N ILE A 15 30.90 -16.84 7.16
CA ILE A 15 30.63 -17.39 8.49
C ILE A 15 29.34 -16.76 9.02
N THR A 16 28.38 -17.57 9.44
CA THR A 16 27.09 -17.13 9.98
C THR A 16 26.89 -17.67 11.39
N TYR A 17 26.38 -16.84 12.30
CA TYR A 17 26.10 -17.22 13.68
C TYR A 17 24.59 -17.19 13.94
N SER A 18 24.11 -18.12 14.76
CA SER A 18 22.71 -18.23 15.15
C SER A 18 22.59 -18.65 16.60
N LEU A 19 21.57 -18.16 17.31
CA LEU A 19 21.22 -18.60 18.65
C LEU A 19 20.03 -19.57 18.60
N SER A 20 19.94 -20.48 19.57
CA SER A 20 18.79 -21.38 19.69
C SER A 20 17.49 -20.58 19.89
N PRO A 21 16.35 -20.99 19.29
CA PRO A 21 15.07 -20.30 19.47
C PRO A 21 14.63 -20.18 20.93
N PHE A 22 14.98 -21.15 21.77
CA PHE A 22 14.64 -21.17 23.20
C PHE A 22 15.45 -20.15 24.02
N GLU A 23 16.56 -19.66 23.47
CA GLU A 23 17.42 -18.63 24.08
C GLU A 23 17.05 -17.21 23.60
N GLN A 24 16.16 -17.10 22.62
CA GLN A 24 15.75 -15.83 22.02
C GLN A 24 14.34 -15.44 22.44
N ARG A 25 14.06 -14.14 22.41
CA ARG A 25 12.68 -13.63 22.55
C ARG A 25 11.99 -13.69 21.19
N ALA A 26 10.74 -14.14 21.15
CA ALA A 26 9.94 -14.17 19.92
C ALA A 26 9.69 -12.75 19.34
N PHE A 27 9.52 -11.74 20.21
CA PHE A 27 9.29 -10.35 19.82
C PHE A 27 10.29 -9.38 20.48
N PRO A 28 11.56 -9.35 20.01
CA PRO A 28 12.55 -8.42 20.54
C PRO A 28 12.32 -6.99 20.02
N HIS A 29 12.53 -5.99 20.88
CA HIS A 29 12.53 -4.57 20.50
C HIS A 29 11.30 -4.06 19.73
N TYR A 30 10.12 -4.59 20.06
CA TYR A 30 8.88 -4.30 19.34
C TYR A 30 8.59 -2.79 19.21
N PHE A 31 8.60 -2.06 20.33
CA PHE A 31 8.31 -0.63 20.35
C PHE A 31 9.50 0.23 19.89
N SER A 32 10.73 -0.14 20.29
CA SER A 32 11.91 0.70 20.01
C SER A 32 12.47 0.55 18.60
N LYS A 33 12.25 -0.59 17.94
CA LYS A 33 12.74 -0.86 16.58
C LYS A 33 11.64 -1.31 15.62
N GLY A 34 10.66 -2.08 16.08
CA GLY A 34 9.56 -2.55 15.23
C GLY A 34 8.71 -1.41 14.67
N ILE A 35 8.06 -0.64 15.55
CA ILE A 35 7.18 0.47 15.15
C ILE A 35 7.92 1.53 14.30
N PRO A 36 9.11 2.03 14.68
CA PRO A 36 9.83 2.99 13.85
C PRO A 36 10.17 2.46 12.46
N ASN A 37 10.51 1.17 12.33
CA ASN A 37 10.77 0.57 11.03
C ASN A 37 9.50 0.45 10.17
N VAL A 38 8.35 0.16 10.77
CA VAL A 38 7.07 0.15 10.05
C VAL A 38 6.74 1.54 9.52
N LEU A 39 6.88 2.58 10.34
CA LEU A 39 6.65 3.96 9.93
C LEU A 39 7.59 4.38 8.79
N ARG A 40 8.88 4.05 8.90
CA ARG A 40 9.86 4.28 7.83
C ARG A 40 9.46 3.60 6.52
N ARG A 41 8.95 2.36 6.58
CA ARG A 41 8.48 1.63 5.39
C ARG A 41 7.24 2.29 4.77
N ILE A 42 6.28 2.70 5.59
CA ILE A 42 5.07 3.40 5.13
C ILE A 42 5.45 4.71 4.43
N GLN A 43 6.29 5.53 5.06
CA GLN A 43 6.76 6.80 4.50
C GLN A 43 7.47 6.61 3.15
N ALA A 44 8.26 5.54 2.99
CA ALA A 44 8.96 5.25 1.74
C ALA A 44 8.01 4.87 0.58
N SER A 45 6.82 4.32 0.87
CA SER A 45 5.85 3.90 -0.14
C SER A 45 4.69 4.87 -0.35
N ILE A 46 4.34 5.68 0.65
CA ILE A 46 3.08 6.43 0.65
C ILE A 46 2.97 7.39 -0.54
N LEU A 47 4.05 8.04 -0.94
CA LEU A 47 4.04 8.96 -2.09
C LEU A 47 3.94 8.25 -3.44
N ARG A 48 4.23 6.95 -3.51
CA ARG A 48 4.05 6.16 -4.74
C ARG A 48 2.65 5.58 -4.83
N VAL A 49 2.08 5.20 -3.68
CA VAL A 49 0.81 4.48 -3.60
C VAL A 49 -0.38 5.42 -3.44
N ALA A 50 -0.29 6.43 -2.57
CA ALA A 50 -1.43 7.28 -2.24
C ALA A 50 -1.92 8.19 -3.38
N PRO A 51 -1.07 8.84 -4.20
CA PRO A 51 -1.56 9.77 -5.22
C PRO A 51 -2.59 9.19 -6.21
N PRO A 52 -2.41 8.00 -6.82
CA PRO A 52 -3.42 7.44 -7.72
C PRO A 52 -4.74 7.12 -7.00
N PHE A 53 -4.69 6.67 -5.75
CA PHE A 53 -5.92 6.42 -4.97
C PHE A 53 -6.66 7.72 -4.63
N VAL A 54 -5.93 8.78 -4.28
CA VAL A 54 -6.54 10.09 -4.04
C VAL A 54 -7.17 10.63 -5.32
N ALA A 55 -6.47 10.56 -6.45
CA ALA A 55 -7.02 10.98 -7.75
C ALA A 55 -8.28 10.19 -8.12
N PHE A 56 -8.26 8.86 -7.95
CA PHE A 56 -9.43 8.02 -8.17
C PHE A 56 -10.61 8.42 -7.28
N TYR A 57 -10.36 8.66 -5.99
CA TYR A 57 -11.41 9.06 -5.06
C TYR A 57 -12.06 10.39 -5.47
N LEU A 58 -11.27 11.38 -5.89
CA LEU A 58 -11.78 12.66 -6.37
C LEU A 58 -12.64 12.51 -7.64
N VAL A 59 -12.22 11.69 -8.60
CA VAL A 59 -12.99 11.40 -9.82
C VAL A 59 -14.29 10.69 -9.47
N TYR A 60 -14.24 9.74 -8.55
CA TYR A 60 -15.42 9.01 -8.07
C TYR A 60 -16.45 9.94 -7.41
N THR A 61 -16.00 10.82 -6.50
CA THR A 61 -16.90 11.77 -5.83
C THR A 61 -17.50 12.75 -6.83
N TRP A 62 -16.67 13.34 -7.70
CA TRP A 62 -17.14 14.25 -8.74
C TRP A 62 -18.16 13.59 -9.68
N GLY A 63 -17.87 12.38 -10.18
CA GLY A 63 -18.76 11.66 -11.08
C GLY A 63 -20.10 11.31 -10.43
N THR A 64 -20.09 10.99 -9.13
CA THR A 64 -21.32 10.69 -8.38
C THR A 64 -22.17 11.94 -8.19
N GLU A 65 -21.56 13.06 -7.79
CA GLU A 65 -22.26 14.34 -7.60
C GLU A 65 -22.81 14.90 -8.91
N GLU A 66 -22.02 14.83 -9.98
CA GLU A 66 -22.41 15.34 -11.29
C GLU A 66 -23.55 14.51 -11.88
N PHE A 67 -23.51 13.18 -11.73
CA PHE A 67 -24.60 12.31 -12.15
C PHE A 67 -25.89 12.59 -11.35
N GLU A 68 -25.80 12.90 -10.06
CA GLU A 68 -26.98 13.29 -9.28
C GLU A 68 -27.55 14.62 -9.77
N LYS A 69 -26.70 15.62 -10.04
CA LYS A 69 -27.11 16.93 -10.58
C LYS A 69 -27.75 16.78 -11.95
N SER A 70 -27.16 15.99 -12.85
CA SER A 70 -27.66 15.80 -14.22
C SER A 70 -29.03 15.12 -14.27
N ARG A 71 -29.40 14.36 -13.23
CA ARG A 71 -30.72 13.75 -13.12
C ARG A 71 -31.81 14.72 -12.67
N ARG A 72 -31.46 15.86 -12.08
CA ARG A 72 -32.43 16.87 -11.65
C ARG A 72 -32.91 17.67 -12.87
N LYS A 73 -34.22 17.89 -12.97
CA LYS A 73 -34.80 18.71 -14.04
C LYS A 73 -34.32 20.16 -13.90
N ASN A 74 -33.87 20.76 -14.99
CA ASN A 74 -33.48 22.17 -15.00
C ASN A 74 -34.70 23.06 -15.34
N PRO A 75 -35.20 23.88 -14.40
CA PRO A 75 -36.40 24.71 -14.61
C PRO A 75 -36.25 25.70 -15.77
N ALA A 76 -35.04 26.22 -16.02
CA ALA A 76 -34.75 27.16 -17.11
C ALA A 76 -35.02 26.59 -18.51
N THR A 77 -35.06 25.26 -18.65
CA THR A 77 -35.33 24.60 -19.94
C THR A 77 -36.79 24.69 -20.37
N TYR A 78 -37.70 25.01 -19.45
CA TYR A 78 -39.15 25.03 -19.69
C TYR A 78 -39.73 26.46 -19.76
N GLU A 79 -38.89 27.49 -19.62
CA GLU A 79 -39.35 28.90 -19.55
C GLU A 79 -39.80 29.47 -20.91
N ASN A 80 -39.28 28.93 -22.02
CA ASN A 80 -39.58 29.38 -23.39
C ASN A 80 -40.35 28.32 -24.21
N ASP A 81 -40.87 27.28 -23.56
CA ASP A 81 -41.72 26.26 -24.20
C ASP A 81 -43.17 26.81 -24.22
N GLN A 82 -43.49 27.60 -25.25
CA GLN A 82 -44.86 28.04 -25.59
C GLN A 82 -45.33 27.39 -26.89
#